data_AF-A0AAV2Q9K6-F1
#
_entry.id   AF-A0AAV2Q9K6-F1
#
_cell.length_a   1.000
_cell.length_b   1.000
_cell.length_c   1.000
_cell.angle_alpha   90.00
_cell.angle_beta   90.00
_cell.angle_gamma   90.00
#
_symmetry.space_group_name_H-M   'P 1'
#
loop_
_entity.id
_entity.type
_entity.pdbx_description
1 polymer ?
#
loop_
_entity_poly.entity_id
_entity_poly.type
_entity_poly.pdbx_seq_one_letter_code
_entity_poly.pdbx_strand_id
1 'polypeptide(L)'
;MDVPTFSNPQDEADYWKQRALEFKRSLDETREELEEFQGSSRDLELELEAQLEQSETRCSDYKQQLNRLAIENDQYKERLEKQSNEFNTQVTNLQSELNQIKNLKEDLTRYIRELEQANDDLERAKRATVSSLEDFEGRLNMAIERNAFLESELDEKESLKVTVQRLKDEARDLRQELCLKGDEPDNDKAVVHQNNINNFTQQSSQGSTQLLPPPKIIDSNKLVPTQTLLTDSIPTTPIKSQSIHLNSNGVPMTPSARISALNIVGDLLRKVGALESRLASCRTLVKDSQRPLSLPPANNHSAR
;
A
#
# COMPACT_ATOMS: atom_id res chain seq x y z
N MET A 1 -90.52 -30.98 -75.86
CA MET A 1 -90.92 -29.77 -76.60
C MET A 1 -92.07 -30.18 -77.49
N ASP A 2 -93.31 -29.99 -77.04
CA ASP A 2 -94.49 -30.15 -77.89
C ASP A 2 -94.61 -28.93 -78.80
N VAL A 3 -94.76 -29.17 -80.10
CA VAL A 3 -94.95 -28.10 -81.09
C VAL A 3 -96.44 -27.76 -81.12
N PRO A 4 -96.85 -26.51 -80.79
CA PRO A 4 -98.25 -26.11 -80.83
C PRO A 4 -98.80 -26.28 -82.26
N THR A 5 -100.08 -26.64 -82.40
CA THR A 5 -100.72 -26.81 -83.71
C THR A 5 -101.36 -25.50 -84.14
N PHE A 6 -100.99 -25.00 -85.32
CA PHE A 6 -101.41 -23.68 -85.81
C PHE A 6 -102.49 -23.78 -86.89
N SER A 7 -103.45 -22.85 -86.87
CA SER A 7 -104.58 -22.84 -87.82
C SER A 7 -104.31 -22.03 -89.10
N ASN A 8 -103.26 -21.20 -89.11
CA ASN A 8 -102.89 -20.32 -90.22
C ASN A 8 -101.34 -20.20 -90.27
N PRO A 9 -100.71 -20.30 -91.46
CA PRO A 9 -99.25 -20.20 -91.58
C PRO A 9 -98.64 -18.91 -91.03
N GLN A 10 -99.41 -17.82 -90.98
CA GLN A 10 -98.99 -16.54 -90.42
C GLN A 10 -98.86 -16.57 -88.89
N ASP A 11 -99.79 -17.24 -88.20
CA ASP A 11 -99.79 -17.32 -86.73
C ASP A 11 -98.67 -18.26 -86.24
N GLU A 12 -98.34 -19.29 -87.02
CA GLU A 12 -97.15 -20.13 -86.79
C GLU A 12 -95.85 -19.32 -86.93
N ALA A 13 -95.75 -18.50 -87.99
CA ALA A 13 -94.60 -17.64 -88.21
C ALA A 13 -94.42 -16.61 -87.09
N ASP A 14 -95.51 -16.00 -86.62
CA ASP A 14 -95.49 -15.02 -85.54
C ASP A 14 -95.16 -15.66 -84.17
N TYR A 15 -95.66 -16.87 -83.87
CA TYR A 15 -95.29 -17.62 -82.67
C TYR A 15 -93.80 -17.96 -82.64
N TRP A 16 -93.26 -18.54 -83.73
CA TRP A 16 -91.85 -18.88 -83.79
C TRP A 16 -90.95 -17.64 -83.79
N LYS A 17 -91.40 -16.53 -84.38
CA LYS A 17 -90.71 -15.23 -84.32
C LYS A 17 -90.67 -14.67 -82.90
N GLN A 18 -91.78 -14.74 -82.16
CA GLN A 18 -91.83 -14.30 -80.76
C GLN A 18 -90.96 -15.18 -79.87
N ARG A 19 -91.00 -16.51 -80.06
CA ARG A 19 -90.15 -17.47 -79.35
C ARG A 19 -88.66 -17.25 -79.62
N ALA A 20 -88.29 -16.97 -80.88
CA ALA A 20 -86.93 -16.63 -81.25
C ALA A 20 -86.49 -15.29 -80.63
N LEU A 21 -87.38 -14.29 -80.54
CA LEU A 21 -87.13 -13.03 -79.85
C LEU A 21 -86.93 -13.20 -78.34
N GLU A 22 -87.73 -14.04 -77.68
CA GLU A 22 -87.56 -14.38 -76.26
C GLU A 22 -86.25 -15.11 -76.00
N PHE A 23 -85.90 -16.13 -76.81
CA PHE A 23 -84.61 -16.82 -76.67
C PHE A 23 -83.43 -15.90 -76.96
N LYS A 24 -83.56 -15.00 -77.94
CA LYS A 24 -82.55 -13.97 -78.18
C LYS A 24 -82.39 -13.06 -76.95
N ARG A 25 -83.49 -12.57 -76.38
CA ARG A 25 -83.46 -11.73 -75.18
C ARG A 25 -82.80 -12.46 -74.01
N SER A 26 -83.20 -13.70 -73.74
CA SER A 26 -82.61 -14.51 -72.66
C SER A 26 -81.12 -14.79 -72.89
N LEU A 27 -80.71 -15.00 -74.15
CA LEU A 27 -79.29 -15.14 -74.51
C LEU A 27 -78.52 -13.84 -74.29
N ASP A 28 -79.10 -12.69 -74.65
CA ASP A 28 -78.50 -11.37 -74.43
C ASP A 28 -78.40 -11.06 -72.92
N GLU A 29 -79.44 -11.34 -72.13
CA GLU A 29 -79.45 -11.18 -70.66
C GLU A 29 -78.39 -12.07 -69.98
N THR A 30 -78.36 -13.37 -70.28
CA THR A 30 -77.35 -14.28 -69.70
C THR A 30 -75.92 -13.94 -70.13
N ARG A 31 -75.75 -13.37 -71.32
CA ARG A 31 -74.46 -12.86 -71.79
C ARG A 31 -74.02 -11.63 -70.98
N GLU A 32 -74.94 -10.70 -70.72
CA GLU A 32 -74.68 -9.52 -69.90
C GLU A 32 -74.35 -9.90 -68.45
N GLU A 33 -75.11 -10.82 -67.84
CA GLU A 33 -74.82 -11.36 -66.50
C GLU A 33 -73.44 -12.02 -66.41
N LEU A 34 -73.05 -12.79 -67.45
CA LEU A 34 -71.72 -13.40 -67.51
C LEU A 34 -70.62 -12.33 -67.60
N GLU A 35 -70.83 -11.27 -68.38
CA GLU A 35 -69.88 -10.17 -68.52
C GLU A 35 -69.73 -9.39 -67.20
N GLU A 36 -70.84 -9.12 -66.49
CA GLU A 36 -70.82 -8.49 -65.17
C GLU A 36 -70.11 -9.38 -64.14
N PHE A 37 -70.37 -10.69 -64.13
CA PHE A 37 -69.67 -11.63 -63.24
C PHE A 37 -68.17 -11.69 -63.54
N GLN A 38 -67.78 -11.71 -64.81
CA GLN A 38 -66.36 -11.67 -65.21
C GLN A 38 -65.69 -10.35 -64.81
N GLY A 39 -66.39 -9.22 -64.93
CA GLY A 39 -65.93 -7.92 -64.46
C GLY A 39 -65.72 -7.90 -62.95
N SER A 40 -66.75 -8.30 -62.19
CA SER A 40 -66.70 -8.35 -60.73
C SER A 40 -65.62 -9.31 -60.20
N SER A 41 -65.42 -10.47 -60.84
CA SER A 41 -64.34 -11.39 -60.48
C SER A 41 -62.96 -10.77 -60.71
N ARG A 42 -62.77 -10.06 -61.83
CA ARG A 42 -61.51 -9.36 -62.12
C ARG A 42 -61.25 -8.24 -61.10
N ASP A 43 -62.26 -7.45 -60.75
CA ASP A 43 -62.11 -6.38 -59.77
C ASP A 43 -61.76 -6.94 -58.37
N LEU A 44 -62.36 -8.06 -57.98
CA LEU A 44 -62.04 -8.76 -56.73
C LEU A 44 -60.61 -9.33 -56.74
N GLU A 45 -60.19 -9.93 -57.85
CA GLU A 45 -58.82 -10.42 -58.02
C GLU A 45 -57.80 -9.30 -57.85
N LEU A 46 -58.04 -8.13 -58.47
CA LEU A 46 -57.18 -6.95 -58.33
C LEU A 46 -57.13 -6.43 -56.88
N GLU A 47 -58.25 -6.44 -56.16
CA GLU A 47 -58.26 -6.05 -54.74
C GLU A 47 -57.45 -7.02 -53.88
N LEU A 48 -57.57 -8.33 -54.12
CA LEU A 48 -56.81 -9.36 -53.41
C LEU A 48 -55.32 -9.26 -53.71
N GLU A 49 -54.94 -9.02 -54.97
CA GLU A 49 -53.55 -8.79 -55.38
C GLU A 49 -52.97 -7.55 -54.69
N ALA A 50 -53.71 -6.45 -54.64
CA ALA A 50 -53.27 -5.24 -53.94
C ALA A 50 -53.09 -5.45 -52.43
N GLN A 51 -53.99 -6.20 -51.79
CA GLN A 51 -53.86 -6.56 -50.37
C GLN A 51 -52.66 -7.48 -50.11
N LEU A 52 -52.41 -8.44 -51.01
CA LEU A 52 -51.26 -9.33 -50.94
C LEU A 52 -49.95 -8.55 -51.08
N GLU A 53 -49.83 -7.69 -52.09
CA GLU A 53 -48.65 -6.85 -52.31
C GLU A 53 -48.38 -5.93 -51.11
N GLN A 54 -49.43 -5.33 -50.54
CA GLN A 54 -49.28 -4.51 -49.33
C GLN A 54 -48.81 -5.33 -48.12
N SER A 55 -49.30 -6.57 -47.97
CA SER A 55 -48.88 -7.48 -46.91
C SER A 55 -47.43 -7.94 -47.08
N GLU A 56 -47.03 -8.29 -48.31
CA GLU A 56 -45.66 -8.67 -48.66
C GLU A 56 -44.68 -7.51 -48.44
N THR A 57 -45.06 -6.30 -48.81
CA THR A 57 -44.28 -5.08 -48.56
C THR A 57 -44.08 -4.87 -47.06
N ARG A 58 -45.16 -4.94 -46.25
CA ARG A 58 -45.07 -4.84 -44.79
C ARG A 58 -44.17 -5.94 -44.19
N CYS A 59 -44.27 -7.17 -44.70
CA CYS A 59 -43.43 -8.29 -44.26
C CYS A 59 -41.95 -8.04 -44.59
N SER A 60 -41.65 -7.50 -45.78
CA SER A 60 -40.31 -7.08 -46.19
C SER A 60 -39.75 -5.99 -45.27
N ASP A 61 -40.55 -4.95 -44.99
CA ASP A 61 -40.15 -3.84 -44.12
C ASP A 61 -39.85 -4.30 -42.68
N TYR A 62 -40.70 -5.19 -42.13
CA TYR A 62 -40.45 -5.77 -40.80
C TYR A 62 -39.20 -6.63 -40.78
N LYS A 63 -38.91 -7.39 -41.84
CA LYS A 63 -37.66 -8.16 -41.96
C LYS A 63 -36.43 -7.25 -42.01
N GLN A 64 -36.49 -6.14 -42.75
CA GLN A 64 -35.40 -5.16 -42.81
C GLN A 64 -35.18 -4.50 -41.44
N GLN A 65 -36.25 -4.11 -40.75
CA GLN A 65 -36.16 -3.57 -39.39
C GLN A 65 -35.60 -4.59 -38.39
N LEU A 66 -36.03 -5.85 -38.45
CA LEU A 66 -35.50 -6.92 -37.62
C LEU A 66 -34.00 -7.10 -37.85
N ASN A 67 -33.56 -7.13 -39.11
CA ASN A 67 -32.15 -7.27 -39.47
C ASN A 67 -31.32 -6.09 -38.97
N ARG A 68 -31.83 -4.86 -39.15
CA ARG A 68 -31.19 -3.65 -38.62
C ARG A 68 -31.04 -3.70 -37.10
N LEU A 69 -32.11 -4.03 -36.39
CA LEU A 69 -32.08 -4.13 -34.92
C LEU A 69 -31.14 -5.25 -34.45
N ALA A 70 -31.06 -6.37 -35.18
CA ALA A 70 -30.12 -7.44 -34.88
C ALA A 70 -28.66 -6.96 -35.00
N ILE A 71 -28.32 -6.26 -36.09
CA ILE A 71 -26.99 -5.68 -36.27
C ILE A 71 -26.67 -4.66 -35.18
N GLU A 72 -27.60 -3.76 -34.87
CA GLU A 72 -27.42 -2.78 -33.79
C GLU A 72 -27.21 -3.49 -32.43
N ASN A 73 -27.96 -4.55 -32.15
CA ASN A 73 -27.80 -5.35 -30.93
C ASN A 73 -26.41 -5.99 -30.84
N ASP A 74 -25.94 -6.60 -31.93
CA ASP A 74 -24.62 -7.22 -31.97
C ASP A 74 -23.49 -6.18 -31.86
N GLN A 75 -23.65 -4.99 -32.44
CA GLN A 75 -22.73 -3.87 -32.22
C GLN A 75 -22.69 -3.42 -30.75
N TYR A 76 -23.83 -3.36 -30.07
CA TYR A 76 -23.85 -3.03 -28.64
C TYR A 76 -23.18 -4.10 -27.78
N LYS A 77 -23.38 -5.39 -28.11
CA LYS A 77 -22.68 -6.50 -27.43
C LYS A 77 -21.16 -6.41 -27.63
N GLU A 78 -20.70 -6.21 -28.86
CA GLU A 78 -19.27 -6.08 -29.17
C GLU A 78 -18.65 -4.88 -28.44
N ARG A 79 -19.34 -3.73 -28.40
CA ARG A 79 -18.87 -2.55 -27.65
C ARG A 79 -18.77 -2.84 -26.15
N LEU A 80 -19.77 -3.51 -25.59
CA LEU A 80 -19.78 -3.88 -24.17
C LEU A 80 -18.65 -4.86 -23.84
N GLU A 81 -18.44 -5.87 -24.69
CA GLU A 81 -17.36 -6.84 -24.53
C GLU A 81 -15.99 -6.16 -24.62
N LYS A 82 -15.79 -5.30 -25.62
CA LYS A 82 -14.55 -4.52 -25.76
C LYS A 82 -14.27 -3.66 -24.52
N GLN A 83 -15.29 -2.95 -24.03
CA GLN A 83 -15.14 -2.12 -22.83
C GLN A 83 -14.86 -2.97 -21.58
N SER A 84 -15.51 -4.12 -21.46
CA SER A 84 -15.26 -5.09 -20.37
C SER A 84 -13.82 -5.60 -20.40
N ASN A 85 -13.33 -6.02 -21.57
CA ASN A 85 -11.96 -6.50 -21.75
C ASN A 85 -10.92 -5.41 -21.46
N GLU A 86 -11.17 -4.18 -21.90
CA GLU A 86 -10.31 -3.03 -21.61
C GLU A 86 -10.26 -2.74 -20.10
N PHE A 87 -11.42 -2.71 -19.43
CA PHE A 87 -11.50 -2.54 -17.99
C PHE A 87 -10.77 -3.66 -17.23
N ASN A 88 -10.97 -4.92 -17.61
CA ASN A 88 -10.29 -6.06 -16.99
C ASN A 88 -8.77 -5.98 -17.17
N THR A 89 -8.30 -5.54 -18.34
CA THR A 89 -6.88 -5.33 -18.61
C THR A 89 -6.31 -4.20 -17.73
N GLN A 90 -7.01 -3.07 -17.64
CA GLN A 90 -6.61 -1.96 -16.78
C GLN A 90 -6.56 -2.37 -15.31
N VAL A 91 -7.57 -3.09 -14.83
CA VAL A 91 -7.61 -3.61 -13.45
C VAL A 91 -6.44 -4.56 -13.20
N THR A 92 -6.14 -5.47 -14.13
CA THR A 92 -5.03 -6.41 -14.00
C THR A 92 -3.68 -5.68 -13.93
N ASN A 93 -3.48 -4.65 -14.77
CA ASN A 93 -2.28 -3.83 -14.77
C ASN A 93 -2.11 -3.07 -13.45
N LEU A 94 -3.18 -2.41 -12.98
CA LEU A 94 -3.17 -1.69 -11.70
C LEU A 94 -2.92 -2.63 -10.52
N GLN A 95 -3.47 -3.84 -10.53
CA GLN A 95 -3.20 -4.85 -9.51
C GLN A 95 -1.73 -5.30 -9.53
N SER A 96 -1.14 -5.47 -10.71
CA SER A 96 0.28 -5.80 -10.86
C SER A 96 1.18 -4.69 -10.31
N GLU A 97 0.94 -3.43 -10.71
CA GLU A 97 1.69 -2.26 -10.20
C GLU A 97 1.56 -2.12 -8.68
N LEU A 98 0.36 -2.31 -8.14
CA LEU A 98 0.10 -2.25 -6.71
C LEU A 98 0.89 -3.34 -5.95
N ASN A 99 0.96 -4.55 -6.49
CA ASN A 99 1.76 -5.63 -5.91
C ASN A 99 3.26 -5.33 -6.00
N GLN A 100 3.74 -4.77 -7.12
CA GLN A 100 5.14 -4.34 -7.25
C GLN A 100 5.52 -3.28 -6.21
N ILE A 101 4.67 -2.26 -6.02
CA ILE A 101 4.91 -1.20 -5.02
C ILE A 101 4.90 -1.78 -3.60
N LYS A 102 4.01 -2.73 -3.30
CA LYS A 102 3.99 -3.41 -1.99
C LYS A 102 5.29 -4.18 -1.74
N ASN A 103 5.74 -4.96 -2.71
CA ASN A 103 6.99 -5.72 -2.60
C ASN A 103 8.18 -4.78 -2.40
N LEU A 104 8.27 -3.70 -3.20
CA LEU A 104 9.34 -2.70 -3.05
C LEU A 104 9.32 -2.04 -1.66
N LYS A 105 8.13 -1.73 -1.14
CA LYS A 105 7.97 -1.19 0.23
C LYS A 105 8.47 -2.19 1.28
N GLU A 106 8.14 -3.47 1.13
CA GLU A 106 8.59 -4.52 2.05
C GLU A 106 10.11 -4.69 2.01
N ASP A 107 10.71 -4.68 0.82
CA ASP A 107 12.15 -4.76 0.64
C ASP A 107 12.87 -3.54 1.23
N LEU A 108 12.37 -2.32 0.99
CA LEU A 108 12.91 -1.10 1.60
C LEU A 108 12.79 -1.14 3.14
N THR A 109 11.68 -1.64 3.67
CA THR A 109 11.49 -1.78 5.12
C THR A 109 12.48 -2.78 5.70
N ARG A 110 12.76 -3.88 5.00
CA ARG A 110 13.78 -4.85 5.38
C ARG A 110 15.17 -4.21 5.36
N TYR A 111 15.49 -3.51 4.28
CA TYR A 111 16.77 -2.83 4.12
C TYR A 111 17.03 -1.76 5.19
N ILE A 112 16.00 -1.02 5.60
CA ILE A 112 16.10 -0.06 6.72
C ILE A 112 16.52 -0.79 8.01
N ARG A 113 15.90 -1.93 8.34
CA ARG A 113 16.26 -2.71 9.53
C ARG A 113 17.68 -3.24 9.46
N GLU A 114 18.14 -3.67 8.28
CA GLU A 114 19.52 -4.12 8.07
C GLU A 114 20.52 -2.98 8.29
N LEU A 115 20.20 -1.77 7.82
CA LEU A 115 21.02 -0.58 8.06
C LEU A 115 21.03 -0.16 9.54
N GLU A 116 19.88 -0.23 10.22
CA GLU A 116 19.78 0.04 11.66
C GLU A 116 20.65 -0.95 12.46
N GLN A 117 20.58 -2.25 12.15
CA GLN A 117 21.42 -3.27 12.79
C GLN A 117 22.92 -3.02 12.53
N ALA A 118 23.30 -2.73 11.29
CA ALA A 118 24.70 -2.44 10.94
C ALA A 118 25.22 -1.20 11.67
N ASN A 119 24.37 -0.19 11.88
CA ASN A 119 24.71 1.00 12.64
C ASN A 119 24.91 0.69 14.14
N ASP A 120 24.02 -0.11 14.73
CA ASP A 120 24.18 -0.57 16.12
C ASP A 120 25.49 -1.36 16.32
N ASP A 121 25.84 -2.24 15.37
CA ASP A 121 27.10 -2.99 15.37
C ASP A 121 28.31 -2.07 15.25
N LEU A 122 28.23 -1.04 14.38
CA LEU A 122 29.27 -0.02 14.23
C LEU A 122 29.46 0.79 15.52
N GLU A 123 28.37 1.21 16.17
CA GLU A 123 28.43 1.91 17.46
C GLU A 123 29.05 1.04 18.54
N ARG A 124 28.69 -0.25 18.61
CA ARG A 124 29.30 -1.20 19.54
C ARG A 124 30.80 -1.34 19.30
N ALA A 125 31.21 -1.49 18.05
CA ALA A 125 32.63 -1.56 17.68
C ALA A 125 33.37 -0.27 18.09
N LYS A 126 32.76 0.90 17.84
CA LYS A 126 33.30 2.20 18.28
C LYS A 126 33.46 2.28 19.80
N ARG A 127 32.48 1.82 20.58
CA ARG A 127 32.58 1.84 22.05
C ARG A 127 33.72 0.92 22.54
N ALA A 128 33.85 -0.26 21.95
CA ALA A 128 34.93 -1.18 22.27
C ALA A 128 36.32 -0.62 21.91
N THR A 129 36.46 0.05 20.76
CA THR A 129 37.73 0.68 20.38
C THR A 129 38.09 1.85 21.28
N VAL A 130 37.13 2.72 21.64
CA VAL A 130 37.35 3.82 22.59
C VAL A 130 37.79 3.29 23.95
N SER A 131 37.09 2.30 24.51
CA SER A 131 37.49 1.70 25.79
C SER A 131 38.89 1.07 25.74
N SER A 132 39.25 0.42 24.62
CA SER A 132 40.61 -0.12 24.43
C SER A 132 41.66 0.99 24.39
N LEU A 133 41.37 2.11 23.72
CA LEU A 133 42.26 3.27 23.70
C LEU A 133 42.44 3.88 25.10
N GLU A 134 41.36 4.06 25.85
CA GLU A 134 41.40 4.55 27.23
C GLU A 134 42.25 3.63 28.14
N ASP A 135 42.14 2.31 27.97
CA ASP A 135 42.98 1.33 28.68
C ASP A 135 44.47 1.48 28.31
N PHE A 136 44.79 1.70 27.03
CA PHE A 136 46.15 1.95 26.58
C PHE A 136 46.70 3.28 27.13
N GLU A 137 45.91 4.34 27.11
CA GLU A 137 46.26 5.65 27.69
C GLU A 137 46.54 5.52 29.19
N GLY A 138 45.69 4.79 29.93
CA GLY A 138 45.91 4.51 31.36
C GLY A 138 47.23 3.78 31.63
N ARG A 139 47.53 2.73 30.85
CA ARG A 139 48.81 2.01 30.98
C ARG A 139 50.01 2.89 30.65
N LEU A 140 49.89 3.74 29.64
CA LEU A 140 50.94 4.68 29.25
C LEU A 140 51.18 5.72 30.34
N ASN A 141 50.12 6.27 30.94
CA ASN A 141 50.22 7.19 32.08
C ASN A 141 50.90 6.53 33.29
N MET A 142 50.53 5.30 33.65
CA MET A 142 51.22 4.55 34.71
C MET A 142 52.70 4.32 34.40
N ALA A 143 53.04 4.05 33.14
CA ALA A 143 54.44 3.90 32.72
C ALA A 143 55.21 5.23 32.80
N ILE A 144 54.57 6.35 32.48
CA ILE A 144 55.15 7.70 32.64
C ILE A 144 55.39 8.00 34.12
N GLU A 145 54.39 7.78 34.98
CA GLU A 145 54.52 8.00 36.43
C GLU A 145 55.65 7.16 37.04
N ARG A 146 55.75 5.88 36.63
CA ARG A 146 56.84 5.01 37.06
C ARG A 146 58.21 5.51 36.59
N ASN A 147 58.32 6.00 35.35
CA ASN A 147 59.58 6.56 34.85
C ASN A 147 59.97 7.84 35.61
N ALA A 148 59.01 8.73 35.87
CA ALA A 148 59.25 9.95 36.66
C ALA A 148 59.72 9.62 38.09
N PHE A 149 59.12 8.59 38.71
CA PHE A 149 59.57 8.10 40.02
C PHE A 149 61.01 7.56 39.98
N LEU A 150 61.34 6.73 38.99
CA LEU A 150 62.69 6.20 38.80
C LEU A 150 63.72 7.31 38.50
N GLU A 151 63.33 8.34 37.74
CA GLU A 151 64.17 9.52 37.48
C GLU A 151 64.49 10.26 38.79
N SER A 152 63.49 10.47 39.66
CA SER A 152 63.72 11.05 40.99
C SER A 152 64.62 10.19 41.89
N GLU A 153 64.48 8.85 41.85
CA GLU A 153 65.38 7.95 42.61
C GLU A 153 66.82 8.01 42.08
N LEU A 154 67.01 8.19 40.77
CA LEU A 154 68.33 8.37 40.17
C LEU A 154 68.94 9.72 40.59
N ASP A 155 68.16 10.80 40.61
CA ASP A 155 68.58 12.12 41.08
C ASP A 155 68.99 12.08 42.57
N GLU A 156 68.20 11.44 43.43
CA GLU A 156 68.54 11.26 44.85
C GLU A 156 69.86 10.49 45.00
N LYS A 157 70.02 9.40 44.24
CA LYS A 157 71.26 8.62 44.23
C LYS A 157 72.46 9.44 43.76
N GLU A 158 72.29 10.32 42.77
CA GLU A 158 73.35 11.22 42.32
C GLU A 158 73.71 12.26 43.40
N SER A 159 72.71 12.87 44.05
CA SER A 159 72.92 13.79 45.17
C SER A 159 73.69 13.13 46.33
N LEU A 160 73.36 11.87 46.64
CA LEU A 160 74.04 11.10 47.69
C LEU A 160 75.48 10.77 47.28
N LYS A 161 75.74 10.47 46.00
CA LYS A 161 77.12 10.29 45.51
C LYS A 161 77.94 11.57 45.68
N VAL A 162 77.38 12.74 45.35
CA VAL A 162 78.05 14.04 45.51
C VAL A 162 78.37 14.31 46.98
N THR A 163 77.41 14.10 47.89
CA THR A 163 77.64 14.29 49.33
C THR A 163 78.66 13.30 49.90
N VAL A 164 78.61 12.02 49.51
CA VAL A 164 79.64 11.04 49.88
C VAL A 164 81.01 11.43 49.37
N GLN A 165 81.10 11.94 48.14
CA GLN A 165 82.36 12.40 47.57
C GLN A 165 82.91 13.58 48.37
N ARG A 166 82.07 14.55 48.69
CA ARG A 166 82.43 15.69 49.55
C ARG A 166 82.91 15.25 50.93
N LEU A 167 82.18 14.35 51.60
CA LEU A 167 82.60 13.80 52.91
C LEU A 167 83.92 13.03 52.81
N LYS A 168 84.18 12.34 51.69
CA LYS A 168 85.47 11.68 51.45
C LYS A 168 86.60 12.69 51.29
N ASP A 169 86.35 13.81 50.62
CA ASP A 169 87.33 14.89 50.46
C ASP A 169 87.57 15.58 51.81
N GLU A 170 86.53 15.91 52.58
CA GLU A 170 86.66 16.44 53.95
C GLU A 170 87.39 15.46 54.88
N ALA A 171 87.10 14.15 54.81
CA ALA A 171 87.82 13.13 55.58
C ALA A 171 89.26 12.90 55.09
N ARG A 172 89.58 13.27 53.85
CA ARG A 172 90.95 13.28 53.33
C ARG A 172 91.69 14.49 53.86
N ASP A 173 91.07 15.67 53.81
CA ASP A 173 91.62 16.92 54.32
C ASP A 173 91.89 16.83 55.83
N LEU A 174 90.94 16.33 56.62
CA LEU A 174 91.13 16.09 58.05
C LEU A 174 92.25 15.09 58.35
N ARG A 175 92.43 14.05 57.54
CA ARG A 175 93.57 13.13 57.68
C ARG A 175 94.89 13.81 57.35
N GLN A 176 94.91 14.69 56.35
CA GLN A 176 96.09 15.51 56.05
C GLN A 176 96.39 16.48 57.20
N GLU A 177 95.38 17.14 57.76
CA GLU A 177 95.53 17.99 58.96
C GLU A 177 96.06 17.21 60.17
N LEU A 178 95.59 15.97 60.38
CA LEU A 178 96.04 15.12 61.47
C LEU A 178 97.46 14.58 61.24
N CYS A 179 97.84 14.32 59.99
CA CYS A 179 99.21 13.98 59.60
C CYS A 179 100.15 15.18 59.83
N LEU A 180 99.73 16.39 59.47
CA LEU A 180 100.48 17.63 59.71
C LEU A 180 100.56 18.01 61.20
N LYS A 181 99.58 17.61 62.02
CA LYS A 181 99.61 17.72 63.50
C LYS A 181 100.31 16.53 64.19
N GLY A 182 100.68 15.50 63.44
CA GLY A 182 101.34 14.30 63.96
C GLY A 182 102.85 14.46 64.21
N ASP A 183 103.43 15.62 63.86
CA ASP A 183 104.83 15.97 64.13
C ASP A 183 104.98 16.88 65.37
N GLU A 184 104.36 16.48 66.49
CA GLU A 184 104.75 16.85 67.85
C GLU A 184 104.71 15.56 68.71
N PRO A 185 105.81 15.15 69.37
CA PRO A 185 105.91 13.88 70.06
C PRO A 185 105.41 13.96 71.52
N ASP A 186 105.38 12.78 72.18
CA ASP A 186 105.06 12.49 73.59
C ASP A 186 103.57 12.26 73.93
N ASN A 187 103.18 11.27 74.75
CA ASN A 187 103.85 10.11 75.33
C ASN A 187 102.75 9.21 75.93
N ASP A 188 102.98 7.90 75.93
CA ASP A 188 102.42 6.87 76.81
C ASP A 188 100.89 6.75 77.10
N LYS A 189 100.31 5.76 76.42
CA LYS A 189 99.54 4.62 76.95
C LYS A 189 98.47 4.89 78.03
N ALA A 190 97.23 4.89 77.56
CA ALA A 190 96.01 4.82 78.36
C ALA A 190 95.87 3.52 79.18
N VAL A 191 96.12 3.66 80.49
CA VAL A 191 95.19 3.36 81.62
C VAL A 191 93.72 3.61 81.19
N VAL A 192 92.64 2.90 81.58
CA VAL A 192 92.35 1.67 82.32
C VAL A 192 90.79 1.57 82.34
N HIS A 193 90.25 0.39 82.67
CA HIS A 193 88.89 0.14 83.18
C HIS A 193 87.67 0.40 82.26
N GLN A 194 86.54 -0.29 82.36
CA GLN A 194 86.09 -1.60 82.88
C GLN A 194 84.55 -1.52 82.79
N ASN A 195 83.89 -2.63 82.44
CA ASN A 195 82.54 -3.04 82.92
C ASN A 195 81.34 -2.12 82.54
N ASN A 196 80.07 -2.51 82.49
CA ASN A 196 79.28 -3.74 82.65
C ASN A 196 77.88 -3.32 82.10
N ILE A 197 77.21 -4.11 81.26
CA ILE A 197 76.17 -5.09 81.63
C ILE A 197 74.83 -4.49 82.15
N ASN A 198 73.72 -5.03 81.59
CA ASN A 198 72.33 -5.09 82.08
C ASN A 198 71.43 -3.84 81.90
N ASN A 199 70.11 -3.90 81.72
CA ASN A 199 69.09 -4.95 81.45
C ASN A 199 67.73 -4.22 81.27
N PHE A 200 66.71 -4.98 80.85
CA PHE A 200 65.30 -4.90 81.27
C PHE A 200 64.36 -3.89 80.54
N THR A 201 63.05 -4.06 80.32
CA THR A 201 62.04 -5.15 80.13
C THR A 201 60.69 -4.42 80.10
N GLN A 202 59.81 -4.72 79.12
CA GLN A 202 58.33 -4.51 79.09
C GLN A 202 57.81 -3.06 79.34
N GLN A 203 56.64 -2.59 78.92
CA GLN A 203 55.30 -3.18 78.85
C GLN A 203 54.34 -2.16 78.18
N SER A 204 53.26 -2.67 77.58
CA SER A 204 51.88 -2.10 77.50
C SER A 204 51.52 -0.84 76.65
N SER A 205 50.73 -1.12 75.59
CA SER A 205 49.29 -0.77 75.45
C SER A 205 48.83 0.44 74.58
N GLN A 206 47.86 0.11 73.69
CA GLN A 206 46.70 0.88 73.17
C GLN A 206 46.76 1.66 71.83
N GLY A 207 45.78 1.32 70.94
CA GLY A 207 45.24 2.10 69.80
C GLY A 207 45.49 1.48 68.40
N SER A 208 44.65 0.60 67.84
CA SER A 208 43.51 0.88 66.91
C SER A 208 43.90 1.80 65.72
N THR A 209 43.72 1.52 64.42
CA THR A 209 42.78 0.67 63.67
C THR A 209 43.23 0.55 62.18
N GLN A 210 43.16 -0.66 61.62
CA GLN A 210 42.61 -1.04 60.30
C GLN A 210 43.21 -0.48 58.98
N LEU A 211 43.94 -1.33 58.22
CA LEU A 211 43.93 -1.36 56.74
C LEU A 211 44.14 -2.79 56.20
N LEU A 212 43.33 -3.15 55.20
CA LEU A 212 43.19 -4.46 54.54
C LEU A 212 44.29 -4.73 53.49
N PRO A 213 44.68 -6.00 53.23
CA PRO A 213 45.56 -6.39 52.11
C PRO A 213 44.78 -6.83 50.84
N PRO A 214 45.44 -6.95 49.66
CA PRO A 214 44.80 -7.07 48.35
C PRO A 214 44.44 -8.53 47.98
N PRO A 215 43.45 -8.77 47.08
CA PRO A 215 43.11 -10.13 46.67
C PRO A 215 43.94 -10.62 45.48
N LYS A 216 44.24 -11.92 45.54
CA LYS A 216 44.91 -12.73 44.54
C LYS A 216 43.91 -13.21 43.47
N ILE A 217 44.41 -13.29 42.25
CA ILE A 217 43.77 -13.83 41.05
C ILE A 217 43.62 -15.35 41.18
N ILE A 218 42.43 -15.89 40.85
CA ILE A 218 42.19 -17.32 40.65
C ILE A 218 41.38 -17.50 39.36
N ASP A 219 42.02 -18.12 38.37
CA ASP A 219 41.39 -18.79 37.23
C ASP A 219 40.65 -20.05 37.68
N SER A 220 39.52 -20.38 37.03
CA SER A 220 39.13 -21.77 36.75
C SER A 220 37.92 -21.85 35.81
N ASN A 221 38.17 -22.37 34.61
CA ASN A 221 37.19 -23.03 33.74
C ASN A 221 36.58 -24.26 34.43
N LYS A 222 35.26 -24.48 34.29
CA LYS A 222 34.72 -25.84 34.08
C LYS A 222 33.29 -25.85 33.52
N LEU A 223 33.07 -26.87 32.69
CA LEU A 223 31.93 -27.13 31.82
C LEU A 223 31.25 -28.46 32.26
N VAL A 224 29.93 -28.55 32.02
CA VAL A 224 28.97 -29.71 31.93
C VAL A 224 28.59 -30.57 33.17
N PRO A 225 27.46 -31.34 33.20
CA PRO A 225 26.15 -31.28 32.46
C PRO A 225 24.85 -31.67 33.26
N THR A 226 23.65 -31.54 32.64
CA THR A 226 22.49 -32.52 32.63
C THR A 226 21.17 -32.32 33.44
N GLN A 227 20.03 -32.30 32.70
CA GLN A 227 18.61 -32.72 32.96
C GLN A 227 17.67 -31.85 33.85
N THR A 228 16.36 -31.62 33.59
CA THR A 228 15.32 -32.39 32.88
C THR A 228 14.02 -31.54 32.59
N LEU A 229 13.32 -31.86 31.47
CA LEU A 229 11.85 -32.07 31.27
C LEU A 229 10.81 -30.95 30.90
N LEU A 230 10.09 -31.24 29.78
CA LEU A 230 8.68 -30.92 29.35
C LEU A 230 8.42 -29.52 28.72
N THR A 231 7.62 -29.26 27.66
CA THR A 231 6.62 -29.99 26.83
C THR A 231 6.29 -29.15 25.57
N ASP A 232 5.69 -29.81 24.57
CA ASP A 232 5.16 -29.32 23.29
C ASP A 232 4.22 -28.08 23.29
N SER A 233 4.10 -27.48 22.09
CA SER A 233 2.89 -26.92 21.43
C SER A 233 2.73 -25.39 21.18
N ILE A 234 2.40 -25.10 19.91
CA ILE A 234 2.00 -23.86 19.17
C ILE A 234 0.85 -23.09 19.88
N PRO A 235 0.75 -21.73 19.89
CA PRO A 235 0.17 -20.88 18.80
C PRO A 235 0.76 -19.45 18.63
N THR A 236 0.89 -18.92 17.40
CA THR A 236 -0.06 -18.13 16.58
C THR A 236 -0.34 -16.69 17.07
N THR A 237 -0.38 -15.77 16.11
CA THR A 237 -0.66 -14.32 16.17
C THR A 237 -1.96 -13.94 16.91
N PRO A 238 -2.16 -12.63 17.17
CA PRO A 238 -3.49 -12.07 16.93
C PRO A 238 -3.46 -10.89 15.95
N ILE A 239 -4.13 -11.12 14.83
CA ILE A 239 -4.86 -10.10 14.08
C ILE A 239 -5.95 -9.54 15.01
N LYS A 240 -6.07 -8.21 15.12
CA LYS A 240 -7.32 -7.56 15.55
C LYS A 240 -7.92 -6.80 14.37
N SER A 241 -8.86 -7.47 13.73
CA SER A 241 -10.04 -6.87 13.12
C SER A 241 -10.81 -6.11 14.21
N GLN A 242 -11.13 -4.84 13.97
CA GLN A 242 -12.15 -4.14 14.73
C GLN A 242 -13.34 -3.87 13.81
N SER A 243 -14.33 -4.75 13.95
CA SER A 243 -15.71 -4.46 13.61
C SER A 243 -16.29 -3.51 14.65
N ILE A 244 -16.85 -2.41 14.15
CA ILE A 244 -17.99 -1.62 14.64
C ILE A 244 -18.56 -2.07 16.00
N HIS A 245 -18.39 -1.23 17.02
CA HIS A 245 -19.40 -1.08 18.06
C HIS A 245 -19.62 0.42 18.27
N LEU A 246 -20.81 0.90 17.90
CA LEU A 246 -21.29 2.20 18.30
C LEU A 246 -21.50 2.16 19.81
N ASN A 247 -20.73 2.96 20.56
CA ASN A 247 -21.27 3.59 21.74
C ASN A 247 -20.75 5.04 21.81
N SER A 248 -21.72 5.93 21.68
CA SER A 248 -21.60 7.37 21.81
C SER A 248 -21.04 7.70 23.19
N ASN A 249 -19.90 8.40 23.22
CA ASN A 249 -19.67 9.62 24.00
C ASN A 249 -18.17 9.88 24.13
N GLY A 250 -17.65 10.78 23.29
CA GLY A 250 -16.55 11.66 23.68
C GLY A 250 -15.13 11.34 23.23
N VAL A 251 -14.88 10.38 22.32
CA VAL A 251 -13.52 10.26 21.73
C VAL A 251 -13.38 11.30 20.61
N PRO A 252 -12.52 12.34 20.76
CA PRO A 252 -12.29 13.29 19.69
C PRO A 252 -11.64 12.56 18.51
N MET A 253 -12.29 12.62 17.35
CA MET A 253 -11.77 12.06 16.10
C MET A 253 -10.35 12.58 15.85
N THR A 254 -9.43 11.69 15.49
CA THR A 254 -8.07 12.08 15.10
C THR A 254 -8.14 13.08 13.93
N PRO A 255 -7.20 14.05 13.82
CA PRO A 255 -7.21 15.04 12.74
C PRO A 255 -7.31 14.40 11.35
N SER A 256 -6.63 13.27 11.14
CA SER A 256 -6.68 12.51 9.87
C SER A 256 -8.06 11.90 9.59
N ALA A 257 -8.71 11.29 10.59
CA ALA A 257 -10.07 10.75 10.44
C ALA A 257 -11.09 11.86 10.15
N ARG A 258 -10.94 13.02 10.78
CA ARG A 258 -11.79 14.20 10.55
C ARG A 258 -11.64 14.73 9.12
N ILE A 259 -10.41 14.88 8.64
CA ILE A 259 -10.13 15.40 7.28
C ILE A 259 -10.64 14.40 6.22
N SER A 260 -10.42 13.09 6.42
CA SER A 260 -10.95 12.05 5.54
C SER A 260 -12.48 12.06 5.50
N ALA A 261 -13.14 12.17 6.66
CA ALA A 261 -14.60 12.27 6.72
C ALA A 261 -15.14 13.53 6.01
N LEU A 262 -14.48 14.69 6.18
CA LEU A 262 -14.86 15.93 5.49
C LEU A 262 -14.70 15.83 3.97
N ASN A 263 -13.63 15.19 3.48
CA ASN A 263 -13.43 14.97 2.05
C ASN A 263 -14.51 14.05 1.47
N ILE A 264 -14.83 12.95 2.16
CA ILE A 264 -15.89 12.02 1.74
C ILE A 264 -17.24 12.74 1.70
N VAL A 265 -17.58 13.51 2.74
CA VAL A 265 -18.82 14.29 2.77
C VAL A 265 -18.85 15.34 1.66
N GLY A 266 -17.73 16.01 1.39
CA GLY A 266 -17.60 16.96 0.29
C GLY A 266 -17.82 16.33 -1.09
N ASP A 267 -17.27 15.13 -1.31
CA ASP A 267 -17.45 14.38 -2.55
C ASP A 267 -18.89 13.88 -2.73
N LEU A 268 -19.53 13.43 -1.63
CA LEU A 268 -20.94 13.04 -1.65
C LEU A 268 -21.84 14.23 -1.98
N LEU A 269 -21.63 15.39 -1.35
CA LEU A 269 -22.40 16.60 -1.65
C LEU A 269 -22.25 17.04 -3.10
N ARG A 270 -21.04 16.95 -3.67
CA ARG A 270 -20.79 17.25 -5.08
C ARG A 270 -21.52 16.28 -6.02
N LYS A 271 -21.50 14.98 -5.69
CA LYS A 271 -22.23 13.94 -6.44
C LYS A 271 -23.75 14.13 -6.34
N VAL A 272 -24.27 14.45 -5.16
CA VAL A 272 -25.69 14.74 -4.95
C VAL A 272 -26.11 15.98 -5.75
N GLY A 273 -25.33 17.06 -5.72
CA GLY A 273 -25.61 18.25 -6.54
C GLY A 273 -25.60 17.97 -8.06
N ALA A 274 -24.69 17.12 -8.53
CA ALA A 274 -24.67 16.69 -9.94
C ALA A 274 -25.89 15.82 -10.30
N LEU A 275 -26.33 14.94 -9.39
CA LEU A 275 -27.52 14.13 -9.56
C LEU A 275 -28.80 14.98 -9.55
N GLU A 276 -28.91 15.96 -8.64
CA GLU A 276 -30.03 16.91 -8.60
C GLU A 276 -30.11 17.76 -9.87
N SER A 277 -28.97 18.21 -10.39
CA SER A 277 -28.90 18.93 -11.67
C SER A 277 -29.40 18.06 -12.85
N ARG A 278 -28.98 16.79 -12.91
CA ARG A 278 -29.46 15.85 -13.93
C ARG A 278 -30.95 15.52 -13.76
N LEU A 279 -31.42 15.34 -12.53
CA LEU A 279 -32.82 15.09 -12.22
C LEU A 279 -33.71 16.29 -12.60
N ALA A 280 -33.24 17.51 -12.34
CA ALA A 280 -33.91 18.73 -12.76
C ALA A 280 -33.99 18.80 -14.29
N SER A 281 -32.91 18.49 -15.00
CA SER A 281 -32.89 18.42 -16.47
C SER A 281 -33.88 17.39 -17.02
N CYS A 282 -33.94 16.18 -16.42
CA CYS A 282 -34.92 15.17 -16.79
C CYS A 282 -36.36 15.61 -16.55
N ARG A 283 -36.65 16.31 -15.44
CA ARG A 283 -38.00 16.86 -15.18
C ARG A 283 -38.39 17.91 -16.22
N THR A 284 -37.47 18.77 -16.65
CA THR A 284 -37.74 19.76 -17.69
C THR A 284 -38.01 19.08 -19.03
N LEU A 285 -37.21 18.08 -19.42
CA LEU A 285 -37.41 17.29 -20.63
C LEU A 285 -38.76 16.55 -20.65
N VAL A 286 -39.15 15.94 -19.53
CA VAL A 286 -40.46 15.28 -19.40
C VAL A 286 -41.60 16.30 -19.47
N LYS A 287 -41.42 17.49 -18.87
CA LYS A 287 -42.44 18.56 -18.88
C LYS A 287 -42.57 19.24 -20.26
N ASP A 288 -41.50 19.29 -21.05
CA ASP A 288 -41.54 19.74 -22.44
C ASP A 288 -42.11 18.67 -23.39
N SER A 289 -41.89 17.38 -23.08
CA SER A 289 -42.51 16.26 -23.82
C SER A 289 -44.02 16.11 -23.54
N GLN A 290 -44.51 16.63 -22.40
CA GLN A 290 -45.94 16.65 -22.04
C GLN A 290 -46.70 17.91 -22.49
N ARG A 291 -46.04 18.89 -23.12
CA ARG A 291 -46.74 20.05 -23.72
C ARG A 291 -47.30 19.62 -25.09
N PRO A 292 -48.63 19.60 -25.31
CA PRO A 292 -49.17 19.37 -26.64
C PRO A 292 -48.68 20.48 -27.56
N LEU A 293 -48.33 20.13 -28.79
CA LEU A 293 -48.04 21.06 -29.88
C LEU A 293 -49.18 22.09 -29.99
N SER A 294 -49.02 23.26 -29.37
CA SER A 294 -49.83 24.42 -29.70
C SER A 294 -49.36 24.90 -31.06
N LEU A 295 -50.24 24.75 -32.05
CA LEU A 295 -50.07 25.25 -33.41
C LEU A 295 -49.58 26.71 -33.41
N PRO A 296 -48.74 27.11 -34.40
CA PRO A 296 -48.50 28.52 -34.63
C PRO A 296 -49.83 29.18 -35.05
N PRO A 297 -50.13 30.41 -34.61
CA PRO A 297 -51.34 31.08 -35.04
C PRO A 297 -51.22 31.40 -36.53
N ALA A 298 -52.20 30.96 -37.30
CA ALA A 298 -52.44 31.46 -38.65
C ALA A 298 -52.71 32.96 -38.55
N ASN A 299 -51.90 33.78 -39.23
CA ASN A 299 -52.24 35.18 -39.44
C ASN A 299 -52.36 35.44 -40.95
N ASN A 300 -53.62 35.66 -41.33
CA ASN A 300 -54.11 35.92 -42.66
C ASN A 300 -53.46 37.17 -43.28
N HIS A 301 -53.25 37.07 -44.59
CA HIS A 301 -53.28 38.23 -45.48
C HIS A 301 -54.60 38.99 -45.29
N SER A 302 -54.53 40.30 -45.05
CA SER A 302 -55.57 41.22 -45.47
C SER A 302 -54.93 42.47 -46.06
N ALA A 303 -55.32 42.74 -47.30
CA ALA A 303 -54.98 43.92 -48.06
C ALA A 303 -55.41 45.20 -47.34
N ARG A 304 -54.54 46.20 -47.28
CA ARG A 304 -54.74 47.54 -47.86
C ARG A 304 -53.46 48.36 -47.77
#